data_AF-A0A5S4FHB9-F1
#
_entry.id   AF-A0A5S4FHB9-F1
#
_cell.length_a   1.000
_cell.length_b   1.000
_cell.length_c   1.000
_cell.angle_alpha   90.00
_cell.angle_beta   90.00
_cell.angle_gamma   90.00
#
_symmetry.space_group_name_H-M   'P 1'
#
loop_
_entity.id
_entity.type
_entity.pdbx_description
1 polymer ?
#
loop_
_entity_poly.entity_id
_entity_poly.type
_entity_poly.pdbx_seq_one_letter_code
_entity_poly.pdbx_strand_id
1 'polypeptide(L)'
;MIVTRSLFRLAVGAAAGYLFAVRPWHLRWGADDSEVHGGMAGDDLIRVPQHQATRAVTIDAPPATVWAWLVQLGGYTPGYGHAPPPSHPQS
;
A
#
# COMPACT_ATOMS: atom_id res chain seq x y z
N MET A 1 37.25 -12.30 24.71
CA MET A 1 35.90 -12.01 25.24
C MET A 1 35.44 -10.55 25.12
N ILE A 2 36.25 -9.60 24.64
CA ILE A 2 35.88 -8.16 24.56
C ILE A 2 35.24 -7.79 23.21
N VAL A 3 35.75 -8.34 22.10
CA VAL A 3 35.25 -8.06 20.73
C VAL A 3 33.78 -8.49 20.55
N THR A 4 33.38 -9.62 21.13
CA THR A 4 32.01 -10.14 21.05
C THR A 4 30.97 -9.23 21.72
N ARG A 5 31.36 -8.55 22.82
CA ARG A 5 30.46 -7.62 23.55
C ARG A 5 30.24 -6.31 22.78
N SER A 6 31.26 -5.81 22.08
CA SER A 6 31.15 -4.62 21.24
C SER A 6 30.32 -4.87 19.97
N LEU A 7 30.51 -6.02 19.33
CA LEU A 7 29.69 -6.43 18.19
C LEU A 7 28.21 -6.59 18.57
N PHE A 8 27.94 -7.19 19.73
CA PHE A 8 26.56 -7.31 20.23
C PHE A 8 25.90 -5.94 20.44
N ARG A 9 26.61 -4.98 21.04
CA ARG A 9 26.10 -3.61 21.23
C ARG A 9 25.81 -2.91 19.91
N LEU A 10 26.67 -3.07 18.91
CA LEU A 10 26.45 -2.52 17.56
C LEU A 10 25.23 -3.14 16.89
N ALA A 11 25.07 -4.46 16.97
CA ALA A 11 23.93 -5.17 16.41
C ALA A 11 22.61 -4.72 17.06
N VAL A 12 22.58 -4.60 18.40
CA VAL A 12 21.42 -4.09 19.14
C VAL A 12 21.13 -2.63 18.76
N GLY A 13 22.17 -1.78 18.66
CA GLY A 13 22.01 -0.39 18.24
C GLY A 13 21.45 -0.24 16.83
N ALA A 14 21.94 -1.04 15.87
CA ALA A 14 21.44 -1.06 14.51
C ALA A 14 20.00 -1.55 14.44
N ALA A 15 19.67 -2.64 15.16
CA ALA A 15 18.32 -3.17 15.23
C ALA A 15 17.34 -2.15 15.83
N ALA A 16 17.73 -1.47 16.91
CA ALA A 16 16.93 -0.41 17.51
C ALA A 16 16.74 0.77 16.55
N GLY A 17 17.81 1.26 15.91
CA GLY A 17 17.72 2.34 14.92
C GLY A 17 16.78 1.99 13.76
N TYR A 18 16.85 0.75 13.27
CA TYR A 18 15.93 0.29 12.25
C TYR A 18 14.48 0.25 12.75
N LEU A 19 14.23 -0.37 13.91
CA LEU A 19 12.88 -0.56 14.44
C LEU A 19 12.19 0.75 14.83
N PHE A 20 12.94 1.72 15.35
CA PHE A 20 12.37 2.97 15.88
C PHE A 20 12.43 4.16 14.92
N ALA A 21 13.30 4.15 13.91
CA ALA A 21 13.40 5.27 12.97
C ALA A 21 13.03 4.85 11.54
N VAL A 22 13.73 3.86 10.99
CA VAL A 22 13.59 3.48 9.57
C VAL A 22 12.25 2.82 9.30
N ARG A 23 11.86 1.85 10.14
CA ARG A 23 10.63 1.09 9.99
C ARG A 23 9.37 1.97 10.07
N PRO A 24 9.17 2.82 11.10
CA PRO A 24 7.97 3.66 11.15
C PRO A 24 7.93 4.68 10.01
N TRP A 25 9.07 5.26 9.63
CA TRP A 25 9.13 6.16 8.47
C TRP A 25 8.70 5.46 7.17
N HIS A 26 9.22 4.25 6.92
CA HIS A 26 8.91 3.49 5.71
C HIS A 26 7.44 3.02 5.64
N LEU A 27 6.84 2.68 6.79
CA LEU A 27 5.44 2.21 6.85
C LEU A 27 4.41 3.33 6.67
N ARG A 28 4.81 4.61 6.78
CA ARG A 28 3.93 5.77 6.81
C ARG A 28 4.22 6.77 5.69
N TRP A 29 4.90 6.33 4.63
CA TRP A 29 5.46 7.24 3.63
C TRP A 29 4.38 8.12 3.00
N GLY A 30 4.52 9.43 3.23
CA GLY A 30 3.65 10.47 2.66
C GLY A 30 2.33 10.66 3.40
N ALA A 31 2.04 9.84 4.42
CA ALA A 31 0.82 9.89 5.21
C ALA A 31 1.04 10.61 6.55
N ASP A 32 0.06 11.39 6.98
CA ASP A 32 0.07 12.07 8.28
C ASP A 32 -0.45 11.18 9.44
N ASP A 33 -0.46 11.73 10.66
CA ASP A 33 -0.96 11.03 11.85
C ASP A 33 -2.45 10.74 11.80
N SER A 34 -3.26 11.64 11.24
CA SER A 34 -4.70 11.42 11.12
C SER A 34 -5.03 10.35 10.09
N GLU A 35 -4.30 10.33 8.96
CA GLU A 35 -4.48 9.35 7.88
C GLU A 35 -4.04 7.95 8.31
N VAL A 36 -2.98 7.83 9.10
CA VAL A 36 -2.47 6.53 9.57
C VAL A 36 -3.37 5.88 10.62
N HIS A 37 -4.04 6.67 11.44
CA HIS A 37 -4.98 6.17 12.46
C HIS A 37 -6.44 6.19 11.98
N GLY A 38 -6.71 6.70 10.78
CA GLY A 38 -8.04 6.69 10.17
C GLY A 38 -8.42 5.30 9.68
N GLY A 39 -9.68 4.90 9.92
CA GLY A 39 -10.20 3.63 9.40
C GLY A 39 -10.42 3.70 7.89
N MET A 40 -9.98 2.66 7.17
CA MET A 40 -10.16 2.51 5.73
C MET A 40 -11.14 1.38 5.40
N ALA A 41 -11.81 1.51 4.26
CA ALA A 41 -12.67 0.45 3.76
C ALA A 41 -11.85 -0.83 3.52
N GLY A 42 -12.24 -1.93 4.16
CA GLY A 42 -11.55 -3.22 4.05
C GLY A 42 -10.58 -3.53 5.19
N ASP A 43 -10.31 -2.59 6.12
CA ASP A 43 -9.48 -2.86 7.30
C ASP A 43 -10.05 -3.97 8.20
N ASP A 44 -11.36 -4.16 8.16
CA ASP A 44 -12.11 -5.18 8.90
C ASP A 44 -11.99 -6.59 8.29
N LEU A 45 -11.50 -6.71 7.05
CA LEU A 45 -11.37 -8.01 6.36
C LEU A 45 -10.29 -8.90 6.98
N ILE A 46 -9.23 -8.31 7.54
CA ILE A 46 -8.13 -9.05 8.17
C ILE A 46 -7.99 -8.60 9.62
N ARG A 47 -8.52 -9.41 10.54
CA ARG A 47 -8.55 -9.10 11.97
C ARG A 47 -7.17 -8.93 12.61
N VAL A 48 -6.16 -9.67 12.14
CA VAL A 48 -4.79 -9.63 12.65
C VAL A 48 -3.82 -9.59 11.46
N PRO A 49 -3.57 -8.41 10.88
CA PRO A 49 -2.66 -8.27 9.76
C PRO A 49 -1.22 -8.54 10.21
N GLN A 50 -0.49 -9.39 9.48
CA GLN A 50 0.94 -9.59 9.72
C GLN A 50 1.75 -8.35 9.35
N HIS A 51 1.31 -7.64 8.31
CA HIS A 51 1.91 -6.40 7.80
C HIS A 51 0.81 -5.42 7.42
N GLN A 52 0.96 -4.17 7.87
CA GLN A 52 0.11 -3.04 7.53
C GLN A 52 1.01 -1.83 7.29
N ALA A 53 0.73 -1.07 6.24
CA ALA A 53 1.41 0.16 5.91
C ALA A 53 0.39 1.13 5.31
N THR A 54 0.49 2.41 5.68
CA THR A 54 -0.36 3.48 5.14
C THR A 54 0.51 4.41 4.34
N ARG A 55 0.19 4.61 3.07
CA ARG A 55 0.93 5.50 2.18
C ARG A 55 -0.03 6.45 1.53
N ALA A 56 0.33 7.73 1.49
CA ALA A 56 -0.49 8.76 0.90
C ALA A 56 0.32 9.62 -0.05
N VAL A 57 -0.38 10.17 -1.03
CA VAL A 57 0.13 11.19 -1.94
C VAL A 57 -0.99 12.19 -2.18
N THR A 58 -0.71 13.46 -1.97
CA THR A 58 -1.66 14.53 -2.26
C THR A 58 -1.64 14.83 -3.75
N ILE A 59 -2.82 14.80 -4.38
CA ILE A 59 -3.00 15.13 -5.79
C ILE A 59 -3.93 16.34 -5.86
N ASP A 60 -3.44 17.44 -6.44
CA ASP A 60 -4.22 18.65 -6.65
C ASP A 60 -5.11 18.51 -7.90
N ALA A 61 -6.13 17.65 -7.78
CA ALA A 61 -7.11 17.41 -8.84
C ALA A 61 -8.46 16.95 -8.25
N PRO A 62 -9.58 17.14 -8.98
CA PRO A 62 -10.88 16.63 -8.54
C PRO A 62 -10.87 15.08 -8.39
N PRO A 63 -11.54 14.52 -7.36
CA PRO A 63 -11.59 13.07 -7.14
C PRO A 63 -12.09 12.28 -8.35
N ALA A 64 -13.03 12.83 -9.13
CA ALA A 64 -13.55 12.18 -10.34
C ALA A 64 -12.47 11.95 -11.40
N THR A 65 -11.53 12.89 -11.55
CA THR A 65 -10.41 12.77 -12.50
C THR A 65 -9.42 11.71 -12.05
N VAL A 66 -9.10 11.69 -10.75
CA VAL A 66 -8.22 10.68 -10.15
C VAL A 66 -8.83 9.29 -10.29
N TRP A 67 -10.12 9.15 -10.00
CA TRP A 67 -10.83 7.88 -10.09
C TRP A 67 -10.90 7.33 -11.52
N ALA A 68 -11.19 8.18 -12.50
CA ALA A 68 -11.21 7.77 -13.91
C ALA A 68 -9.86 7.15 -14.35
N TRP A 69 -8.75 7.74 -13.92
CA TRP A 69 -7.41 7.21 -14.18
C TRP A 69 -7.12 5.91 -13.42
N LEU A 70 -7.48 5.83 -12.13
CA LEU A 70 -7.27 4.62 -11.32
C LEU A 70 -7.98 3.39 -11.89
N VAL A 71 -9.21 3.57 -12.34
CA VAL A 71 -10.01 2.52 -12.96
C VAL A 71 -9.34 1.99 -14.23
N GLN A 72 -8.79 2.88 -15.06
CA GLN A 72 -8.04 2.51 -16.25
C GLN A 72 -6.75 1.74 -15.92
N LEU A 73 -6.03 2.17 -14.87
CA LEU A 73 -4.78 1.54 -14.47
C LEU A 73 -4.96 0.15 -13.87
N GLY A 74 -6.09 -0.06 -13.19
CA GLY A 74 -6.48 -1.35 -12.61
C GLY A 74 -6.95 -2.40 -13.64
N GLY A 75 -6.93 -2.09 -14.94
CA GLY A 75 -7.41 -2.99 -15.99
C GLY A 75 -8.92 -3.19 -15.97
N TYR A 76 -9.67 -2.38 -15.22
CA TYR A 76 -11.13 -2.38 -15.30
C TYR A 76 -11.54 -1.59 -16.54
N THR A 77 -12.05 -2.31 -17.53
CA THR A 77 -12.71 -1.68 -18.68
C THR A 77 -14.22 -1.92 -18.58
N PRO A 78 -15.04 -0.86 -18.41
CA PRO A 78 -16.48 -1.00 -18.44
C PRO A 78 -16.91 -1.66 -19.76
N GLY A 79 -17.65 -2.78 -19.69
CA GLY A 79 -18.24 -3.43 -20.88
C GLY A 79 -17.49 -4.61 -21.50
N TYR A 80 -16.32 -5.02 -20.97
CA TYR A 80 -15.53 -6.16 -21.50
C TYR A 80 -16.10 -7.57 -21.20
N GLY A 81 -17.34 -7.67 -20.70
CA GLY A 81 -18.01 -8.94 -20.39
C GLY A 81 -19.25 -9.26 -21.22
N HIS A 82 -19.65 -8.43 -22.18
CA HIS A 82 -20.94 -8.60 -22.87
C HIS A 82 -20.90 -8.47 -24.41
N ALA A 83 -19.73 -8.40 -25.06
CA ALA A 83 -19.74 -8.46 -26.52
C ALA A 83 -20.30 -9.84 -26.93
N PRO A 84 -21.48 -9.92 -27.57
CA PRO A 84 -21.99 -11.20 -28.05
C PRO A 84 -20.96 -11.78 -29.03
N PRO A 85 -20.74 -13.11 -29.03
CA PRO A 85 -19.82 -13.71 -29.98
C PRO A 85 -20.22 -13.28 -31.40
N PRO A 86 -19.26 -13.01 -32.31
CA PRO A 86 -19.58 -12.68 -33.67
C PRO A 86 -20.46 -13.80 -34.22
N SER A 87 -21.70 -13.46 -34.60
CA SER A 87 -22.58 -14.39 -35.28
C SER A 87 -21.91 -14.77 -36.59
N HIS A 88 -21.34 -15.97 -36.64
CA HIS A 88 -20.85 -16.53 -37.90
C HIS A 88 -22.01 -16.47 -38.89
N PRO A 89 -21.86 -15.84 -40.08
CA PRO A 89 -22.86 -15.93 -41.12
C PRO A 89 -23.01 -17.41 -41.48
N GLN A 90 -24.21 -17.95 -41.28
CA GLN A 90 -24.56 -19.27 -41.79
C GLN A 90 -24.61 -19.16 -43.31
N SER A 91 -23.62 -19.78 -43.97
CA SER A 91 -23.58 -20.05 -45.40
C SER A 91 -23.33 -21.53 -45.61
#